data_AF-A0A5I0D6I2-F1
#
_entry.id   AF-A0A5I0D6I2-F1
#
_cell.length_a   1.000
_cell.length_b   1.000
_cell.length_c   1.000
_cell.angle_alpha   90.00
_cell.angle_beta   90.00
_cell.angle_gamma   90.00
#
_symmetry.space_group_name_H-M   'P 1'
#
loop_
_entity.id
_entity.type
_entity.pdbx_description
1 polymer ?
#
loop_
_entity_poly.entity_id
_entity_poly.type
_entity_poly.pdbx_seq_one_letter_code
_entity_poly.pdbx_strand_id
1 'polypeptide(L)'
;MVLNEIQLLCVLKHTFNDNNAYNITYDNMDLHDRKIIYEFFKDKSWQELVEKLDLKKSAYPMELATYYFNEKNFKYYIPLYIYASFLNKNGWVFDSCFIDRYLSPDNQDMEYFLSLFENFSNSQLNVISQYIHYANFNIGYISAQTAFENFWGLFYDPTIKNESIIQDKN
;
A
#
# COMPACT_ATOMS: atom_id res chain seq x y z
N MET A 1 -6.36 21.59 -3.58
CA MET A 1 -7.69 21.02 -3.28
C MET A 1 -7.46 19.55 -2.96
N VAL A 2 -7.83 19.08 -1.77
CA VAL A 2 -7.58 17.69 -1.31
C VAL A 2 -8.43 16.73 -2.16
N LEU A 3 -7.79 15.70 -2.71
CA LEU A 3 -8.46 14.67 -3.52
C LEU A 3 -9.49 13.92 -2.68
N ASN A 4 -10.66 13.63 -3.26
CA ASN A 4 -11.63 12.80 -2.55
C ASN A 4 -11.27 11.32 -2.72
N GLU A 5 -11.57 10.52 -1.69
CA GLU A 5 -11.30 9.08 -1.57
C GLU A 5 -11.68 8.28 -2.85
N ILE A 6 -12.78 8.65 -3.51
CA ILE A 6 -13.28 7.96 -4.71
C ILE A 6 -12.30 8.12 -5.89
N GLN A 7 -11.73 9.31 -6.08
CA GLN A 7 -10.77 9.56 -7.16
C GLN A 7 -9.47 8.77 -6.95
N LEU A 8 -8.98 8.70 -5.70
CA LEU A 8 -7.80 7.93 -5.33
C LEU A 8 -7.98 6.42 -5.62
N LEU A 9 -9.14 5.87 -5.27
CA LEU A 9 -9.47 4.47 -5.53
C LEU A 9 -9.56 4.14 -7.02
N CYS A 10 -10.14 5.05 -7.83
CA CYS A 10 -10.23 4.87 -9.28
C CYS A 10 -8.83 4.83 -9.94
N VAL A 11 -7.95 5.76 -9.56
CA VAL A 11 -6.61 5.82 -10.12
C VAL A 11 -5.78 4.62 -9.68
N LEU A 12 -5.88 4.20 -8.42
CA LEU A 12 -5.22 2.99 -7.92
C LEU A 12 -5.58 1.76 -8.76
N LYS A 13 -6.88 1.53 -9.00
CA LYS A 13 -7.36 0.39 -9.81
C LYS A 13 -6.90 0.46 -11.27
N HIS A 14 -6.83 1.65 -11.85
CA HIS A 14 -6.38 1.83 -13.23
C HIS A 14 -4.87 1.56 -13.36
N THR A 15 -4.07 2.09 -12.42
CA THR A 15 -2.62 2.02 -12.43
C THR A 15 -2.07 0.63 -12.06
N PHE A 16 -2.78 -0.11 -11.20
CA PHE A 16 -2.40 -1.47 -10.78
C PHE A 16 -3.31 -2.55 -11.38
N ASN A 17 -3.40 -2.62 -12.70
CA ASN A 17 -4.39 -3.45 -13.40
C ASN A 17 -4.04 -4.95 -13.57
N ASP A 18 -3.01 -5.47 -12.89
CA ASP A 18 -2.64 -6.89 -12.99
C ASP A 18 -3.66 -7.77 -12.24
N ASN A 19 -4.44 -8.54 -12.99
CA ASN A 19 -5.51 -9.39 -12.46
C ASN A 19 -5.05 -10.82 -12.15
N ASN A 20 -3.77 -11.17 -12.38
CA ASN A 20 -3.32 -12.55 -12.22
C ASN A 20 -3.15 -12.89 -10.75
N ALA A 21 -3.88 -13.89 -10.25
CA ALA A 21 -3.69 -14.39 -8.89
C ALA A 21 -2.22 -14.78 -8.65
N TYR A 22 -1.66 -14.33 -7.54
CA TYR A 22 -0.25 -14.49 -7.24
C TYR A 22 -0.01 -15.61 -6.21
N ASN A 23 0.86 -16.56 -6.56
CA ASN A 23 1.25 -17.65 -5.67
C ASN A 23 2.17 -17.15 -4.56
N ILE A 24 1.61 -17.07 -3.35
CA ILE A 24 2.32 -16.60 -2.16
C ILE A 24 3.34 -17.64 -1.73
N THR A 25 4.58 -17.18 -1.57
CA THR A 25 5.65 -17.96 -0.94
C THR A 25 5.83 -17.48 0.49
N TYR A 26 6.04 -18.40 1.42
CA TYR A 26 6.14 -18.10 2.86
C TYR A 26 7.54 -18.46 3.35
N ASP A 27 8.21 -17.50 3.99
CA ASP A 27 9.49 -17.73 4.65
C ASP A 27 9.29 -17.72 6.17
N ASN A 28 9.86 -18.72 6.87
CA ASN A 28 9.99 -18.77 8.34
C ASN A 28 8.79 -18.26 9.17
N MET A 29 7.61 -18.83 8.94
CA MET A 29 6.35 -18.45 9.60
C MET A 29 5.74 -19.63 10.37
N ASP A 30 5.20 -19.34 11.57
CA ASP A 30 4.44 -20.29 12.38
C ASP A 30 3.24 -20.87 11.61
N LEU A 31 2.86 -22.10 11.94
CA LEU A 31 1.79 -22.82 11.25
C LEU A 31 0.43 -22.12 11.38
N HIS A 32 0.16 -21.50 12.54
CA HIS A 32 -1.11 -20.82 12.80
C HIS A 32 -1.25 -19.56 11.93
N ASP A 33 -0.27 -18.67 11.97
CA ASP A 33 -0.27 -17.44 11.18
C ASP A 33 -0.28 -17.72 9.69
N ARG A 34 0.43 -18.78 9.28
CA ARG A 34 0.41 -19.26 7.89
C ARG A 34 -0.97 -19.63 7.43
N LYS A 35 -1.73 -20.34 8.25
CA LYS A 35 -3.09 -20.73 7.91
C LYS A 35 -3.97 -19.49 7.72
N ILE A 36 -3.87 -18.50 8.60
CA ILE A 36 -4.67 -17.27 8.54
C ILE A 36 -4.36 -16.48 7.26
N ILE A 37 -3.08 -16.25 6.97
CA ILE A 37 -2.64 -15.52 5.77
C ILE A 37 -3.03 -16.31 4.50
N TYR A 38 -2.79 -17.63 4.50
CA TYR A 38 -3.14 -18.48 3.37
C TYR A 38 -4.63 -18.45 3.07
N GLU A 39 -5.51 -18.63 4.06
CA GLU A 39 -6.96 -18.61 3.84
C GLU A 39 -7.43 -17.26 3.27
N PHE A 40 -6.82 -16.16 3.72
CA PHE A 40 -7.16 -14.82 3.24
C PHE A 40 -6.72 -14.62 1.78
N PHE A 41 -5.46 -14.87 1.45
CA PHE A 41 -4.88 -14.46 0.16
C PHE A 41 -4.82 -15.56 -0.92
N LYS A 42 -4.99 -16.85 -0.57
CA LYS A 42 -4.87 -17.97 -1.52
C LYS A 42 -5.79 -17.80 -2.72
N ASP A 43 -5.20 -17.97 -3.91
CA ASP A 43 -5.83 -17.98 -5.24
C ASP A 43 -6.70 -16.74 -5.51
N LYS A 44 -6.35 -15.59 -4.91
CA LYS A 44 -7.07 -14.34 -5.11
C LYS A 44 -6.13 -13.27 -5.63
N SER A 45 -6.57 -12.52 -6.62
CA SER A 45 -5.93 -11.26 -6.98
C SER A 45 -6.21 -10.20 -5.92
N TRP A 46 -5.43 -9.12 -5.95
CA TRP A 46 -5.72 -7.98 -5.08
C TRP A 46 -7.09 -7.35 -5.42
N GLN A 47 -7.50 -7.37 -6.70
CA GLN A 47 -8.80 -6.89 -7.17
C GLN A 47 -9.96 -7.71 -6.59
N GLU A 48 -9.83 -9.04 -6.57
CA GLU A 48 -10.84 -9.92 -5.97
C GLU A 48 -10.95 -9.72 -4.46
N LEU A 49 -9.82 -9.42 -3.80
CA LEU A 49 -9.80 -9.11 -2.37
C LEU A 49 -10.52 -7.79 -2.05
N VAL A 50 -10.31 -6.74 -2.86
CA VAL A 50 -10.98 -5.44 -2.61
C VAL A 50 -12.49 -5.49 -2.83
N GLU A 51 -12.99 -6.33 -3.75
CA GLU A 51 -14.43 -6.48 -3.98
C GLU A 51 -15.19 -7.05 -2.76
N LYS A 52 -14.51 -7.83 -1.93
CA LYS A 52 -15.07 -8.52 -0.77
C LYS A 52 -14.51 -8.01 0.55
N LEU A 53 -13.82 -6.87 0.53
CA LEU A 53 -13.06 -6.38 1.68
C LEU A 53 -13.97 -5.92 2.81
N ASP A 54 -13.97 -6.69 3.91
CA ASP A 54 -14.53 -6.30 5.20
C ASP A 54 -13.36 -5.94 6.13
N LEU A 55 -13.05 -4.65 6.26
CA LEU A 55 -11.86 -4.19 7.00
C LEU A 55 -11.74 -4.80 8.41
N LYS A 56 -12.85 -4.98 9.12
CA LYS A 56 -12.82 -5.52 10.48
C LYS A 56 -12.34 -6.98 10.49
N LYS A 57 -12.75 -7.78 9.51
CA LYS A 57 -12.33 -9.19 9.39
C LYS A 57 -10.97 -9.32 8.72
N SER A 58 -10.63 -8.39 7.84
CA SER A 58 -9.40 -8.39 7.05
C SER A 58 -8.20 -7.77 7.78
N ALA A 59 -8.42 -6.92 8.79
CA ALA A 59 -7.34 -6.20 9.46
C ALA A 59 -6.25 -7.14 10.01
N TYR A 60 -6.65 -8.19 10.73
CA TYR A 60 -5.71 -9.14 11.33
C TYR A 60 -4.88 -9.95 10.31
N PRO A 61 -5.48 -10.62 9.31
CA PRO A 61 -4.67 -11.32 8.29
C PRO A 61 -3.78 -10.38 7.48
N MET A 62 -4.23 -9.15 7.21
CA MET A 62 -3.41 -8.14 6.54
C MET A 62 -2.25 -7.67 7.41
N GLU A 63 -2.48 -7.40 8.70
CA GLU A 63 -1.43 -7.04 9.65
C GLU A 63 -0.38 -8.14 9.77
N LEU A 64 -0.79 -9.39 9.97
CA LEU A 64 0.14 -10.53 9.99
C LEU A 64 0.94 -10.62 8.70
N ALA A 65 0.30 -10.45 7.55
CA ALA A 65 0.98 -10.47 6.27
C ALA A 65 2.04 -9.37 6.13
N THR A 66 1.89 -8.20 6.77
CA THR A 66 2.96 -7.19 6.77
C THR A 66 4.25 -7.64 7.46
N TYR A 67 4.16 -8.59 8.40
CA TYR A 67 5.34 -9.11 9.10
C TYR A 67 6.04 -10.23 8.31
N TYR A 68 5.29 -10.96 7.49
CA TYR A 68 5.78 -12.20 6.89
C TYR A 68 5.81 -12.22 5.35
N PHE A 69 5.23 -11.23 4.67
CA PHE A 69 5.37 -11.12 3.23
C PHE A 69 6.82 -10.82 2.88
N ASN A 70 7.39 -11.67 2.01
CA ASN A 70 8.60 -11.31 1.29
C ASN A 70 8.31 -10.20 0.27
N GLU A 71 9.39 -9.65 -0.29
CA GLU A 71 9.35 -8.55 -1.26
C GLU A 71 8.38 -8.84 -2.42
N LYS A 72 8.38 -10.07 -2.94
CA LYS A 72 7.56 -10.41 -4.11
C LYS A 72 6.07 -10.44 -3.79
N ASN A 73 5.69 -10.97 -2.63
CA ASN A 73 4.30 -10.94 -2.16
C ASN A 73 3.87 -9.49 -1.87
N PHE A 74 4.72 -8.72 -1.20
CA PHE A 74 4.47 -7.31 -0.90
C PHE A 74 4.20 -6.51 -2.16
N LYS A 75 5.11 -6.59 -3.16
CA LYS A 75 5.00 -5.89 -4.44
C LYS A 75 3.66 -6.14 -5.12
N TYR A 76 3.18 -7.38 -5.07
CA TYR A 76 1.91 -7.74 -5.68
C TYR A 76 0.71 -7.18 -4.91
N TYR A 77 0.73 -7.19 -3.58
CA TYR A 77 -0.42 -6.80 -2.75
C TYR A 77 -0.40 -5.35 -2.26
N ILE A 78 0.65 -4.56 -2.55
CA ILE A 78 0.70 -3.13 -2.21
C ILE A 78 -0.58 -2.34 -2.58
N PRO A 79 -1.25 -2.53 -3.74
CA PRO A 79 -2.50 -1.84 -4.02
C PRO A 79 -3.66 -2.26 -3.10
N LEU A 80 -3.71 -3.51 -2.62
CA LEU A 80 -4.71 -3.93 -1.64
C LEU A 80 -4.57 -3.15 -0.33
N TYR A 81 -3.33 -3.01 0.16
CA TYR A 81 -3.08 -2.28 1.41
C TYR A 81 -3.47 -0.82 1.25
N ILE A 82 -3.01 -0.15 0.19
CA ILE A 82 -3.39 1.25 -0.08
C ILE A 82 -4.92 1.39 -0.19
N TYR A 83 -5.59 0.48 -0.89
CA TYR A 83 -7.05 0.48 -1.01
C TYR A 83 -7.72 0.35 0.37
N ALA A 84 -7.26 -0.60 1.18
CA ALA A 84 -7.79 -0.84 2.52
C ALA A 84 -7.58 0.36 3.44
N SER A 85 -6.40 1.00 3.37
CA SER A 85 -6.06 2.20 4.14
C SER A 85 -6.99 3.38 3.80
N PHE A 86 -7.34 3.57 2.53
CA PHE A 86 -8.30 4.61 2.14
C PHE A 86 -9.68 4.40 2.76
N LEU A 87 -10.10 3.14 2.93
CA LEU A 87 -11.36 2.80 3.58
C LEU A 87 -11.27 2.81 5.12
N ASN A 88 -10.06 2.88 5.69
CA ASN A 88 -9.78 2.69 7.11
C ASN A 88 -10.10 3.91 7.99
N LYS A 89 -11.35 4.38 7.94
CA LYS A 89 -11.83 5.54 8.71
C LYS A 89 -11.81 5.35 10.23
N ASN A 90 -11.76 4.09 10.67
CA ASN A 90 -11.81 3.71 12.09
C ASN A 90 -10.43 3.41 12.70
N GLY A 91 -9.34 3.57 11.94
CA GLY A 91 -7.98 3.43 12.46
C GLY A 91 -7.62 1.99 12.87
N TRP A 92 -7.91 1.00 12.02
CA TRP A 92 -7.38 -0.36 12.19
C TRP A 92 -5.84 -0.36 12.11
N VAL A 93 -5.20 -1.24 12.90
CA VAL A 93 -3.77 -1.19 13.24
C VAL A 93 -2.83 -1.52 12.07
N PHE A 94 -3.29 -2.22 11.04
CA PHE A 94 -2.41 -2.70 9.96
C PHE A 94 -1.74 -1.57 9.14
N ASP A 95 -2.36 -0.38 9.04
CA ASP A 95 -1.87 0.72 8.21
C ASP A 95 -0.49 1.23 8.65
N SER A 96 -0.29 1.42 9.96
CA SER A 96 0.99 1.89 10.47
C SER A 96 2.08 0.87 10.22
N CYS A 97 1.80 -0.42 10.47
CA CYS A 97 2.76 -1.50 10.21
C CYS A 97 3.13 -1.58 8.72
N PHE A 98 2.14 -1.43 7.83
CA PHE A 98 2.36 -1.39 6.39
C PHE A 98 3.27 -0.21 5.97
N ILE A 99 2.99 1.00 6.47
CA ILE A 99 3.80 2.19 6.19
C ILE A 99 5.23 2.00 6.72
N ASP A 100 5.37 1.67 8.00
CA ASP A 100 6.66 1.56 8.69
C ASP A 100 7.57 0.51 8.05
N ARG A 101 6.98 -0.62 7.64
CA ARG A 101 7.72 -1.77 7.12
C ARG A 101 8.14 -1.58 5.67
N TYR A 102 7.30 -0.98 4.86
CA TYR A 102 7.49 -1.04 3.41
C TYR A 102 7.52 0.32 2.71
N LEU A 103 6.87 1.33 3.26
CA LEU A 103 6.78 2.64 2.63
C LEU A 103 7.63 3.71 3.32
N SER A 104 8.25 3.40 4.47
CA SER A 104 9.23 4.25 5.11
C SER A 104 10.65 3.70 4.95
N PRO A 105 11.62 4.53 4.53
CA PRO A 105 13.02 4.12 4.51
C PRO A 105 13.63 4.04 5.93
N ASP A 106 13.03 4.67 6.95
CA ASP A 106 13.70 4.92 8.24
C ASP A 106 13.99 3.65 9.05
N ASN A 107 13.23 2.57 8.81
CA ASN A 107 13.32 1.32 9.58
C ASN A 107 14.01 0.18 8.82
N GLN A 108 14.67 0.47 7.70
CA GLN A 108 15.28 -0.56 6.86
C GLN A 108 16.48 -0.03 6.07
N ASP A 109 17.26 -0.96 5.50
CA ASP A 109 18.35 -0.60 4.61
C ASP A 109 17.82 0.09 3.35
N MET A 110 18.52 1.12 2.88
CA MET A 110 18.09 1.95 1.76
C MET A 110 18.10 1.17 0.43
N GLU A 111 19.08 0.28 0.21
CA GLU A 111 19.11 -0.54 -1.01
C GLU A 111 17.95 -1.53 -1.02
N TYR A 112 17.66 -2.14 0.14
CA TYR A 112 16.48 -2.99 0.30
C TYR A 112 15.17 -2.23 0.09
N PHE A 113 15.02 -1.03 0.67
CA PHE A 113 13.83 -0.21 0.44
C PHE A 113 13.62 0.10 -1.04
N LEU A 114 14.68 0.48 -1.76
CA LEU A 114 14.58 0.75 -3.20
C LEU A 114 14.27 -0.52 -4.00
N SER A 115 14.78 -1.69 -3.58
CA SER A 115 14.46 -2.96 -4.25
C SER A 115 12.98 -3.28 -4.17
N LEU A 116 12.27 -2.93 -3.08
CA LEU A 116 10.82 -3.10 -2.94
C LEU A 116 10.01 -2.43 -4.06
N PHE A 117 10.58 -1.43 -4.74
CA PHE A 117 9.93 -0.67 -5.80
C PHE A 117 10.55 -0.88 -7.17
N GLU A 118 11.55 -1.78 -7.28
CA GLU A 118 12.14 -2.14 -8.55
C GLU A 118 11.06 -2.72 -9.49
N ASN A 119 11.03 -2.21 -10.73
CA ASN A 119 10.05 -2.49 -11.79
C ASN A 119 8.69 -1.79 -11.67
N PHE A 120 8.50 -0.93 -10.68
CA PHE A 120 7.30 -0.08 -10.64
C PHE A 120 7.41 1.03 -11.68
N SER A 121 6.32 1.32 -12.38
CA SER A 121 6.26 2.47 -13.27
C SER A 121 6.23 3.77 -12.46
N ASN A 122 6.63 4.89 -13.08
CA ASN A 122 6.50 6.21 -12.44
C ASN A 122 5.07 6.48 -11.98
N SER A 123 4.06 6.04 -12.75
CA SER A 123 2.66 6.21 -12.37
C SER A 123 2.30 5.42 -11.11
N GLN A 124 2.83 4.18 -10.96
CA GLN A 124 2.65 3.39 -9.73
C GLN A 124 3.32 4.05 -8.52
N LEU A 125 4.55 4.55 -8.69
CA LEU A 125 5.29 5.26 -7.64
C LEU A 125 4.60 6.56 -7.22
N ASN A 126 4.05 7.30 -8.19
CA ASN A 126 3.25 8.49 -7.94
C ASN A 126 1.97 8.18 -7.16
N VAL A 127 1.31 7.04 -7.40
CA VAL A 127 0.14 6.62 -6.60
C VAL A 127 0.53 6.31 -5.16
N ILE A 128 1.67 5.66 -4.93
CA ILE A 128 2.17 5.36 -3.57
C ILE A 128 2.52 6.65 -2.83
N SER A 129 3.22 7.58 -3.48
CA SER A 129 3.53 8.90 -2.92
C SER A 129 2.26 9.67 -2.54
N GLN A 130 1.23 9.64 -3.40
CA GLN A 130 -0.06 10.26 -3.13
C GLN A 130 -0.77 9.63 -1.94
N TYR A 131 -0.70 8.30 -1.79
CA TYR A 131 -1.19 7.62 -0.60
C TYR A 131 -0.44 8.08 0.66
N ILE A 132 0.89 8.13 0.64
CA ILE A 132 1.69 8.56 1.79
C ILE A 132 1.37 10.01 2.18
N HIS A 133 1.21 10.90 1.21
CA HIS A 133 0.76 12.26 1.45
C HIS A 133 -0.65 12.29 2.10
N TYR A 134 -1.60 11.50 1.59
CA TYR A 134 -2.93 11.37 2.20
C TYR A 134 -2.88 10.84 3.63
N ALA A 135 -2.12 9.76 3.86
CA ALA A 135 -1.94 9.15 5.17
C ALA A 135 -1.35 10.13 6.21
N ASN A 136 -0.42 10.99 5.78
CA ASN A 136 0.10 12.09 6.59
C ASN A 136 -1.00 13.13 6.90
N PHE A 137 -1.54 13.80 5.88
CA PHE A 137 -2.36 14.99 6.07
C PHE A 137 -3.81 14.72 6.51
N ASN A 138 -4.38 13.58 6.11
CA ASN A 138 -5.79 13.27 6.35
C ASN A 138 -5.99 12.29 7.50
N ILE A 139 -5.07 11.35 7.70
CA ILE A 139 -5.16 10.35 8.77
C ILE A 139 -4.31 10.75 9.99
N GLY A 140 -3.16 11.41 9.77
CA GLY A 140 -2.27 11.86 10.84
C GLY A 140 -1.25 10.80 11.28
N TYR A 141 -0.90 9.84 10.42
CA TYR A 141 0.14 8.87 10.74
C TYR A 141 1.52 9.54 10.69
N ILE A 142 2.20 9.57 11.85
CA ILE A 142 3.54 10.18 11.99
C ILE A 142 4.54 9.53 11.04
N SER A 143 4.50 8.21 10.87
CA SER A 143 5.40 7.52 9.96
C SER A 143 5.16 7.86 8.49
N ALA A 144 3.92 8.15 8.10
CA ALA A 144 3.62 8.65 6.76
C ALA A 144 4.21 10.06 6.57
N GLN A 145 4.15 10.91 7.59
CA GLN A 145 4.79 12.23 7.54
C GLN A 145 6.29 12.10 7.30
N THR A 146 6.98 11.32 8.12
CA THR A 146 8.43 11.15 8.01
C THR A 146 8.83 10.51 6.68
N ALA A 147 8.13 9.46 6.24
CA ALA A 147 8.37 8.84 4.93
C ALA A 147 8.14 9.83 3.77
N PHE A 148 7.16 10.72 3.88
CA PHE A 148 6.92 11.75 2.87
C PHE A 148 8.05 12.75 2.79
N GLU A 149 8.46 13.31 3.93
CA GLU A 149 9.51 14.33 4.02
C GLU A 149 10.89 13.79 3.62
N ASN A 150 11.20 12.55 4.00
CA ASN A 150 12.52 11.94 3.77
C ASN A 150 12.68 11.34 2.38
N PHE A 151 11.59 10.93 1.71
CA PHE A 151 11.69 10.22 0.44
C PHE A 151 10.59 10.60 -0.56
N TRP A 152 9.33 10.28 -0.26
CA TRP A 152 8.28 10.31 -1.30
C TRP A 152 8.04 11.70 -1.89
N GLY A 153 8.06 12.74 -1.06
CA GLY A 153 7.89 14.13 -1.49
C GLY A 153 9.09 14.69 -2.26
N LEU A 154 10.28 14.08 -2.13
CA LEU A 154 11.49 14.53 -2.83
C LEU A 154 11.54 14.03 -4.28
N PHE A 155 11.05 12.81 -4.52
CA PHE A 155 11.20 12.13 -5.81
C PHE A 155 9.90 12.00 -6.61
N TYR A 156 8.76 11.94 -5.93
CA TYR A 156 7.46 11.65 -6.53
C TYR A 156 6.41 12.65 -6.04
N ASP A 157 6.73 13.95 -6.20
CA ASP A 157 5.86 15.03 -5.72
C ASP A 157 4.48 14.94 -6.39
N PRO A 158 3.41 14.70 -5.60
CA PRO A 158 2.06 14.55 -6.11
C PRO A 158 1.52 15.83 -6.78
N THR A 159 2.21 16.97 -6.69
CA THR A 159 1.82 18.25 -7.29
C THR A 159 2.31 18.45 -8.74
N ILE A 160 3.14 17.54 -9.28
CA ILE A 160 3.70 17.68 -10.63
C ILE A 160 2.74 17.11 -11.70
N LYS A 161 2.27 18.02 -12.57
CA LYS A 161 1.01 18.01 -13.36
C LYS A 161 0.66 16.86 -14.32
N ASN A 162 1.51 15.88 -14.60
CA ASN A 162 1.24 14.97 -15.74
C ASN A 162 0.82 13.55 -15.37
N GLU A 163 0.97 13.16 -14.11
CA GLU A 163 0.40 11.91 -13.54
C GLU A 163 -0.20 12.17 -12.15
N SER A 164 -0.34 13.46 -11.83
CA SER A 164 -0.95 13.95 -10.62
C SER A 164 -2.47 13.77 -10.72
N ILE A 165 -3.05 13.13 -9.71
CA ILE A 165 -4.50 13.12 -9.51
C ILE A 165 -4.97 14.53 -9.13
N ILE A 166 -4.04 15.43 -8.75
CA ILE A 166 -4.24 16.88 -8.54
C ILE A 166 -4.29 17.58 -9.91
N GLN A 167 -5.35 17.33 -10.69
CA GLN A 167 -5.63 18.21 -11.82
C GLN A 167 -6.16 19.55 -11.31
N ASP A 168 -5.41 20.60 -11.61
CA ASP A 168 -5.79 22.00 -11.44
C ASP A 168 -7.16 22.27 -12.06
N LYS A 169 -8.08 22.78 -11.24
CA LYS A 169 -9.20 23.55 -11.75
C LYS A 169 -8.68 24.94 -12.13
N ASN A 170 -8.62 25.22 -13.43
CA ASN A 170 -8.94 26.56 -13.91
C ASN A 170 -10.43 26.63 -14.21
#